data_AF-A0A820AN12-F1
#
_entry.id   AF-A0A820AN12-F1
#
_cell.length_a   1.000
_cell.length_b   1.000
_cell.length_c   1.000
_cell.angle_alpha   90.00
_cell.angle_beta   90.00
_cell.angle_gamma   90.00
#
_symmetry.space_group_name_H-M   'P 1'
#
loop_
_entity.id
_entity.type
_entity.pdbx_description
1 polymer ?
#
loop_
_entity_poly.entity_id
_entity_poly.type
_entity_poly.pdbx_seq_one_letter_code
_entity_poly.pdbx_strand_id
1 'polypeptide(L)'
;NKDITLIRESQLTQVENYNISTLRKKKNYSRLIKRLKHKFRLADIVLRKSDKSKVFYLGKLEDYRKKSEEYMDKTQAYKCLGKEDPLPDLIKRTNQYLLELRLIKWITQKQYELLSIKSNEVDLAHLYYLPKAHKPNTPLRPIISGLKHPTIKISKYLDDLLRPLFDKMARETTVTSGG
;
A
#
# COMPACT_ATOMS: atom_id res chain seq x y z
N ASN A 1 -52.80 10.78 0.97
CA ASN A 1 -51.77 10.43 1.99
C ASN A 1 -51.36 8.95 2.00
N LYS A 2 -51.86 8.09 1.08
CA LYS A 2 -51.41 6.69 0.92
C LYS A 2 -50.43 6.55 -0.26
N ASP A 3 -50.61 7.32 -1.32
CA ASP A 3 -49.77 7.25 -2.54
C ASP A 3 -48.32 7.68 -2.32
N ILE A 4 -48.07 8.66 -1.45
CA ILE A 4 -46.72 9.14 -1.12
C ILE A 4 -45.92 8.07 -0.35
N THR A 5 -46.59 7.28 0.49
CA THR A 5 -45.96 6.20 1.28
C THR A 5 -45.55 5.03 0.37
N LEU A 6 -46.42 4.63 -0.56
CA LEU A 6 -46.15 3.58 -1.56
C LEU A 6 -44.97 3.94 -2.49
N ILE A 7 -44.88 5.20 -2.93
CA ILE A 7 -43.74 5.66 -3.73
C ILE A 7 -42.44 5.60 -2.92
N ARG A 8 -42.46 5.94 -1.63
CA ARG A 8 -41.26 5.91 -0.78
C ARG A 8 -40.78 4.48 -0.50
N GLU A 9 -41.69 3.54 -0.27
CA GLU A 9 -41.38 2.11 -0.03
C GLU A 9 -40.84 1.42 -1.30
N SER A 10 -41.42 1.73 -2.47
CA SER A 10 -40.92 1.21 -3.76
C SER A 10 -39.52 1.71 -4.11
N GLN A 11 -39.17 2.96 -3.76
CA GLN A 11 -37.82 3.50 -3.96
C GLN A 11 -36.81 2.87 -3.00
N LEU A 12 -37.16 2.68 -1.72
CA LEU A 12 -36.30 2.02 -0.73
C LEU A 12 -35.99 0.56 -1.12
N THR A 13 -37.00 -0.18 -1.55
CA THR A 13 -36.84 -1.58 -2.00
C THR A 13 -36.00 -1.70 -3.28
N GLN A 14 -36.10 -0.76 -4.23
CA GLN A 14 -35.21 -0.74 -5.39
C GLN A 14 -33.74 -0.47 -5.02
N VAL A 15 -33.49 0.46 -4.10
CA VAL A 15 -32.13 0.77 -3.61
C VAL A 15 -31.53 -0.42 -2.86
N GLU A 16 -32.31 -1.09 -2.00
CA GLU A 16 -31.88 -2.29 -1.29
C GLU A 16 -31.57 -3.45 -2.25
N ASN A 17 -32.42 -3.68 -3.25
CA ASN A 17 -32.20 -4.71 -4.27
C ASN A 17 -30.95 -4.42 -5.12
N TYR A 18 -30.72 -3.16 -5.48
CA TYR A 18 -29.50 -2.74 -6.16
C TYR A 18 -28.27 -3.01 -5.30
N ASN A 19 -28.30 -2.65 -4.02
CA ASN A 19 -27.20 -2.88 -3.08
C ASN A 19 -26.92 -4.39 -2.87
N ILE A 20 -27.95 -5.21 -2.69
CA ILE A 20 -27.83 -6.67 -2.58
C ILE A 20 -27.25 -7.28 -3.85
N SER A 21 -27.71 -6.85 -5.04
CA SER A 21 -27.19 -7.32 -6.32
C SER A 21 -25.70 -6.95 -6.49
N THR A 22 -25.32 -5.75 -6.06
CA THR A 22 -23.95 -5.24 -6.12
C THR A 22 -23.04 -5.99 -5.15
N LEU A 23 -23.50 -6.26 -3.93
CA LEU A 23 -22.80 -7.09 -2.95
C LEU A 23 -22.64 -8.54 -3.43
N ARG A 24 -23.68 -9.13 -4.03
CA ARG A 24 -23.62 -10.47 -4.64
C ARG A 24 -22.62 -10.51 -5.80
N LYS A 25 -22.64 -9.51 -6.69
CA LYS A 25 -21.64 -9.36 -7.77
C LYS A 25 -20.23 -9.28 -7.18
N LYS A 26 -19.99 -8.40 -6.19
CA LYS A 26 -18.69 -8.30 -5.48
C LYS A 26 -18.24 -9.63 -4.87
N LYS A 27 -19.15 -10.38 -4.25
CA LYS A 27 -18.88 -11.71 -3.66
C LYS A 27 -18.58 -12.78 -4.72
N ASN A 28 -19.20 -12.69 -5.89
CA ASN A 28 -18.92 -13.58 -7.04
C ASN A 28 -17.55 -13.26 -7.64
N TYR A 29 -17.22 -11.99 -7.84
CA TYR A 29 -15.91 -11.54 -8.32
C TYR A 29 -14.79 -11.96 -7.37
N SER A 30 -14.96 -11.79 -6.06
CA SER A 30 -13.93 -12.18 -5.09
C SER A 30 -13.66 -13.69 -5.12
N ARG A 31 -14.70 -14.52 -5.25
CA ARG A 31 -14.57 -15.97 -5.45
C ARG A 31 -13.86 -16.32 -6.75
N LEU A 32 -14.20 -15.66 -7.86
CA LEU A 32 -13.54 -15.86 -9.16
C LEU A 32 -12.05 -15.51 -9.09
N ILE A 33 -11.70 -14.36 -8.52
CA ILE A 33 -10.30 -13.93 -8.36
C ILE A 33 -9.52 -14.92 -7.48
N LYS A 34 -10.11 -15.44 -6.40
CA LYS A 34 -9.48 -16.48 -5.58
C LYS A 34 -9.19 -17.75 -6.39
N ARG A 35 -10.16 -18.21 -7.20
CA ARG A 35 -9.99 -19.39 -8.06
C ARG A 35 -8.92 -19.16 -9.14
N LEU A 36 -8.90 -18.00 -9.77
CA LEU A 36 -7.88 -17.64 -10.76
C LEU A 36 -6.48 -17.59 -10.16
N LYS A 37 -6.31 -16.91 -9.02
CA LYS A 37 -5.04 -16.89 -8.28
C LYS A 37 -4.57 -18.30 -7.92
N HIS A 38 -5.50 -19.17 -7.48
CA HIS A 38 -5.19 -20.56 -7.19
C HIS A 38 -4.71 -21.32 -8.43
N LYS A 39 -5.41 -21.19 -9.56
CA LYS A 39 -5.00 -21.81 -10.84
C LYS A 39 -3.63 -21.33 -11.32
N PHE A 40 -3.38 -20.02 -11.28
CA PHE A 40 -2.08 -19.48 -11.68
C PHE A 40 -0.95 -19.96 -10.77
N ARG A 41 -1.19 -20.08 -9.46
CA ARG A 41 -0.23 -20.66 -8.52
C ARG A 41 0.10 -22.12 -8.86
N LEU A 42 -0.90 -22.94 -9.21
CA LEU A 42 -0.67 -24.34 -9.59
C LEU A 42 0.07 -24.49 -10.91
N ALA A 43 -0.07 -23.53 -11.81
CA ALA A 43 0.58 -23.52 -13.12
C ALA A 43 1.93 -22.77 -13.11
N ASP A 44 2.42 -22.34 -11.94
CA ASP A 44 3.61 -21.49 -11.80
C ASP A 44 3.61 -20.28 -12.72
N ILE A 45 2.46 -19.59 -12.79
CA ILE A 45 2.26 -18.38 -13.58
C ILE A 45 2.18 -17.16 -12.66
N VAL A 46 2.91 -16.12 -13.05
CA VAL A 46 2.87 -14.80 -12.42
C VAL A 46 1.97 -13.87 -13.22
N LEU A 47 0.92 -13.36 -12.57
CA LEU A 47 0.09 -12.28 -13.07
C LEU A 47 0.47 -10.98 -12.34
N ARG A 48 0.92 -9.97 -13.08
CA ARG A 48 1.25 -8.64 -12.54
C ARG A 48 0.67 -7.54 -13.42
N LYS A 49 0.31 -6.41 -12.80
CA LYS A 49 0.10 -5.16 -13.55
C LYS A 49 1.45 -4.71 -14.10
N SER A 50 1.48 -4.24 -15.34
CA SER A 50 2.71 -3.64 -15.85
C SER A 50 2.94 -2.25 -15.25
N ASP A 51 4.20 -1.82 -15.26
CA ASP A 51 4.64 -0.56 -14.67
C ASP A 51 4.04 0.69 -15.33
N LYS A 52 4.15 0.82 -16.67
CA LYS A 52 3.70 2.01 -17.43
C LYS A 52 2.61 1.74 -18.44
N SER A 53 2.32 0.48 -18.76
CA SER A 53 1.30 0.13 -19.72
C SER A 53 0.02 -0.27 -18.97
N LYS A 54 -1.16 0.05 -19.51
CA LYS A 54 -2.46 -0.36 -18.93
C LYS A 54 -2.78 -1.83 -19.24
N VAL A 55 -1.75 -2.69 -19.19
CA VAL A 55 -1.81 -4.11 -19.54
C VAL A 55 -1.33 -4.97 -18.38
N PHE A 56 -1.73 -6.23 -18.41
CA PHE A 56 -1.25 -7.25 -17.49
C PHE A 56 -0.10 -8.03 -18.12
N TYR A 57 0.90 -8.33 -17.31
CA TYR A 57 1.94 -9.28 -17.61
C TYR A 57 1.51 -10.65 -17.10
N LEU A 58 1.58 -11.64 -17.99
CA LEU A 58 1.42 -13.05 -17.68
C LEU A 58 2.70 -13.76 -18.12
N GLY A 59 3.38 -14.45 -17.22
CA GLY A 59 4.62 -15.15 -17.53
C GLY A 59 4.91 -16.26 -16.53
N LYS A 60 5.92 -17.09 -16.83
CA LYS A 60 6.36 -18.14 -15.92
C LYS A 60 6.98 -17.54 -14.65
N LEU A 61 6.73 -18.17 -13.52
CA LEU A 61 7.29 -17.78 -12.23
C LEU A 61 8.81 -17.88 -12.23
N GLU A 62 9.36 -18.88 -12.91
CA GLU A 62 10.81 -19.08 -13.07
C GLU A 62 11.47 -17.89 -13.78
N ASP A 63 10.97 -17.49 -14.95
CA ASP A 63 11.49 -16.33 -15.69
C ASP A 63 11.43 -15.04 -14.86
N TYR A 64 10.33 -14.86 -14.11
CA TYR A 64 10.16 -13.72 -13.23
C TYR A 64 11.18 -13.72 -12.08
N ARG A 65 11.42 -14.89 -11.45
CA ARG A 65 12.43 -15.06 -10.39
C ARG A 65 13.83 -14.81 -10.91
N LYS A 66 14.20 -15.44 -12.03
CA LYS A 66 15.50 -15.27 -12.67
C LYS A 66 15.81 -13.80 -12.94
N LYS A 67 14.86 -13.07 -13.54
CA LYS A 67 15.02 -11.63 -13.79
C LYS A 67 15.14 -10.80 -12.51
N SER A 68 14.49 -11.22 -11.42
CA SER A 68 14.61 -10.53 -10.14
C SER A 68 15.98 -10.77 -9.50
N GLU A 69 16.49 -12.00 -9.57
CA GLU A 69 17.82 -12.39 -9.08
C GLU A 69 18.91 -11.68 -9.89
N GLU A 70 18.85 -11.71 -11.22
CA GLU A 70 19.76 -10.96 -12.10
C GLU A 70 19.79 -9.47 -11.76
N TYR A 71 18.64 -8.87 -11.41
CA TYR A 71 18.58 -7.48 -10.98
C TYR A 71 19.27 -7.26 -9.62
N MET A 72 19.03 -8.15 -8.64
CA MET A 72 19.71 -8.09 -7.34
C MET A 72 21.22 -8.22 -7.51
N ASP A 73 21.67 -9.22 -8.28
CA ASP A 73 23.09 -9.51 -8.49
C ASP A 73 23.80 -8.37 -9.21
N LYS A 74 23.16 -7.80 -10.23
CA LYS A 74 23.73 -6.69 -11.00
C LYS A 74 23.84 -5.40 -10.18
N THR A 75 22.85 -5.11 -9.35
CA THR A 75 22.76 -3.80 -8.67
C THR A 75 23.35 -3.81 -7.27
N GLN A 76 23.36 -4.95 -6.60
CA GLN A 76 23.73 -5.09 -5.18
C GLN A 76 23.03 -4.06 -4.27
N ALA A 77 21.86 -3.56 -4.70
CA ALA A 77 21.17 -2.45 -4.04
C ALA A 77 20.38 -2.87 -2.79
N TYR A 78 20.15 -4.18 -2.61
CA TYR A 78 19.36 -4.73 -1.52
C TYR A 78 20.04 -5.96 -0.95
N LYS A 79 19.77 -6.24 0.34
CA LYS A 79 20.24 -7.43 1.04
C LYS A 79 19.06 -8.18 1.64
N CYS A 80 19.07 -9.50 1.53
CA CYS A 80 18.08 -10.35 2.19
C CYS A 80 18.18 -10.21 3.72
N LEU A 81 17.04 -10.06 4.39
CA LEU A 81 16.94 -9.88 5.84
C LEU A 81 17.24 -11.15 6.67
N GLY A 82 17.54 -12.28 6.02
CA GLY A 82 17.78 -13.56 6.70
C GLY A 82 16.48 -14.28 7.05
N LYS A 83 16.54 -15.15 8.07
CA LYS A 83 15.38 -15.98 8.50
C LYS A 83 14.56 -15.34 9.62
N GLU A 84 15.15 -14.42 10.37
CA GLU A 84 14.49 -13.78 11.50
C GLU A 84 13.63 -12.60 11.02
N ASP A 85 12.43 -12.49 11.57
CA ASP A 85 11.53 -11.37 11.30
C ASP A 85 11.91 -10.19 12.19
N PRO A 86 12.42 -9.06 11.65
CA PRO A 86 12.78 -7.88 12.43
C PRO A 86 11.56 -7.07 12.91
N LEU A 87 10.35 -7.35 12.43
CA LEU A 87 9.16 -6.54 12.74
C LEU A 87 8.85 -6.43 14.24
N PRO A 88 8.89 -7.51 15.04
CA PRO A 88 8.59 -7.43 16.47
C PRO A 88 9.57 -6.52 17.22
N ASP A 89 10.87 -6.60 16.92
CA ASP A 89 11.89 -5.73 17.52
C ASP A 89 11.66 -4.26 17.12
N LEU A 90 11.36 -4.02 15.84
CA LEU A 90 11.11 -2.68 15.33
C LEU A 90 9.89 -2.03 15.99
N ILE A 91 8.81 -2.79 16.19
CA ILE A 91 7.62 -2.32 16.92
C ILE A 91 7.99 -1.97 18.37
N LYS A 92 8.70 -2.87 19.06
CA LYS A 92 9.12 -2.67 20.46
C LYS A 92 9.95 -1.40 20.59
N ARG A 93 11.01 -1.26 19.80
CA ARG A 93 11.91 -0.10 19.82
C ARG A 93 11.19 1.19 19.51
N THR A 94 10.29 1.19 18.53
CA THR A 94 9.54 2.39 18.16
C THR A 94 8.60 2.84 19.28
N ASN A 95 7.86 1.91 19.89
CA ASN A 95 6.98 2.22 21.02
C ASN A 95 7.76 2.66 22.27
N GLN A 96 8.91 2.04 22.53
CA GLN A 96 9.81 2.46 23.61
C GLN A 96 10.29 3.89 23.43
N TYR A 97 10.73 4.26 22.22
CA TYR A 97 11.15 5.62 21.90
C TYR A 97 10.00 6.63 22.09
N LEU A 98 8.78 6.30 21.64
CA LEU A 98 7.61 7.16 21.84
C LEU A 98 7.28 7.33 23.34
N LEU A 99 7.46 6.29 24.14
CA LEU A 99 7.25 6.37 25.58
C LEU A 99 8.28 7.30 26.23
N GLU A 100 9.55 7.19 25.85
CA GLU A 100 10.62 8.09 26.32
C GLU A 100 10.30 9.55 26.01
N LEU A 101 9.91 9.85 24.75
CA LEU A 101 9.48 11.19 24.34
C LEU A 101 8.30 11.73 25.16
N ARG A 102 7.36 10.85 25.55
CA ARG A 102 6.22 11.21 26.41
C ARG A 102 6.69 11.55 27.83
N LEU A 103 7.58 10.74 28.40
CA LEU A 103 8.08 10.91 29.77
C LEU A 103 8.86 12.22 29.92
N ILE A 104 9.65 12.61 28.91
CA ILE A 104 10.35 13.90 28.88
C ILE A 104 9.47 15.07 28.42
N LYS A 105 8.16 14.83 28.19
CA LYS A 105 7.14 15.82 27.80
C LYS A 105 7.38 16.50 26.44
N TRP A 106 8.11 15.85 25.53
CA TRP A 106 8.26 16.32 24.15
C TRP A 106 7.03 16.04 23.29
N ILE A 107 6.26 15.02 23.66
CA ILE A 107 4.93 14.75 23.10
C ILE A 107 3.90 14.63 24.22
N THR A 108 2.66 15.03 23.91
CA THR A 108 1.52 14.90 24.81
C THR A 108 1.02 13.46 24.89
N GLN A 109 0.21 13.15 25.91
CA GLN A 109 -0.47 11.86 26.04
C GLN A 109 -1.24 11.47 24.76
N LYS A 110 -2.00 12.43 24.22
CA LYS A 110 -2.81 12.23 23.02
C LYS A 110 -1.95 11.92 21.79
N GLN A 111 -0.81 12.60 21.64
CA GLN A 111 0.14 12.33 20.55
C GLN A 111 0.79 10.95 20.72
N TYR A 112 1.17 10.57 21.94
CA TYR A 112 1.69 9.24 22.22
C TYR A 112 0.71 8.13 21.82
N GLU A 113 -0.57 8.25 22.21
CA GLU A 113 -1.62 7.28 21.85
C GLU A 113 -1.85 7.20 20.33
N LEU A 114 -1.81 8.35 19.65
CA LEU A 114 -1.96 8.43 18.20
C LEU A 114 -0.79 7.77 17.46
N LEU A 115 0.43 8.00 17.93
CA LEU A 115 1.67 7.55 17.28
C LEU A 115 2.02 6.10 17.61
N SER A 116 1.57 5.59 18.75
CA SER A 116 1.83 4.23 19.21
C SER A 116 1.38 3.18 18.18
N ILE A 117 2.16 2.12 18.10
CA ILE A 117 2.04 1.07 17.09
C ILE A 117 1.45 -0.17 17.73
N LYS A 118 0.45 -0.74 17.06
CA LYS A 118 -0.09 -2.05 17.37
C LYS A 118 0.39 -3.06 16.35
N SER A 119 0.77 -4.24 16.80
CA SER A 119 1.36 -5.28 15.94
C SER A 119 0.43 -5.74 14.80
N ASN A 120 -0.89 -5.58 14.94
CA ASN A 120 -1.87 -5.91 13.91
C ASN A 120 -2.08 -4.81 12.85
N GLU A 121 -1.49 -3.63 13.03
CA GLU A 121 -1.65 -2.48 12.12
C GLU A 121 -0.48 -2.33 11.14
N VAL A 122 0.64 -3.01 11.39
CA VAL A 122 1.91 -2.81 10.69
C VAL A 122 2.44 -4.07 10.02
N ASP A 123 3.32 -3.89 9.04
CA ASP A 123 3.96 -4.96 8.28
C ASP A 123 5.34 -4.49 7.80
N LEU A 124 6.23 -5.44 7.49
CA LEU A 124 7.51 -5.11 6.88
C LEU A 124 7.34 -4.55 5.48
N ALA A 125 8.27 -3.67 5.13
CA ALA A 125 8.41 -3.26 3.75
C ALA A 125 8.81 -4.49 2.92
N HIS A 126 8.08 -4.76 1.84
CA HIS A 126 8.38 -5.88 0.96
C HIS A 126 8.74 -5.40 -0.45
N LEU A 127 9.77 -6.04 -0.99
CA LEU A 127 10.23 -5.83 -2.35
C LEU A 127 9.41 -6.70 -3.31
N TYR A 128 8.90 -6.10 -4.37
CA TYR A 128 8.30 -6.79 -5.50
C TYR A 128 8.72 -6.11 -6.80
N TYR A 129 8.37 -6.71 -7.93
CA TYR A 129 8.79 -6.21 -9.23
C TYR A 129 7.62 -5.97 -10.16
N LEU A 130 7.70 -4.88 -10.91
CA LEU A 130 6.75 -4.54 -11.96
C LEU A 130 7.39 -4.75 -13.35
N PRO A 131 6.75 -5.54 -14.23
CA PRO A 131 7.22 -5.74 -15.59
C PRO A 131 7.13 -4.45 -16.43
N LYS A 132 8.23 -4.11 -17.10
CA LYS A 132 8.29 -3.02 -18.09
C LYS A 132 7.94 -3.58 -19.48
N ALA A 133 6.67 -3.91 -19.71
CA ALA A 133 6.18 -4.55 -20.95
C ALA A 133 6.44 -3.73 -22.23
N HIS A 134 6.69 -2.43 -22.11
CA HIS A 134 7.03 -1.52 -23.21
C HIS A 134 8.51 -1.52 -23.60
N LYS A 135 9.33 -2.40 -23.00
CA LYS A 135 10.77 -2.52 -23.28
C LYS A 135 11.11 -3.92 -23.78
N PRO A 136 12.11 -4.07 -24.68
CA PRO A 136 12.58 -5.37 -25.14
C PRO A 136 12.91 -6.30 -23.98
N ASN A 137 12.61 -7.59 -24.12
CA ASN A 137 12.78 -8.62 -23.09
C ASN A 137 12.00 -8.40 -21.79
N THR A 138 11.14 -7.37 -21.71
CA THR A 138 10.30 -7.06 -20.53
C THR A 138 11.08 -7.13 -19.21
N PRO A 139 12.03 -6.20 -18.98
CA PRO A 139 12.79 -6.12 -17.75
C PRO A 139 11.89 -5.76 -16.56
N LEU A 140 12.38 -6.04 -15.36
CA LEU A 140 11.68 -5.77 -14.12
C LEU A 140 12.09 -4.41 -13.52
N ARG A 141 11.14 -3.69 -12.91
CA ARG A 141 11.39 -2.54 -12.03
C ARG A 141 11.19 -3.01 -10.57
N PRO A 142 12.19 -2.91 -9.69
CA PRO A 142 11.94 -3.14 -8.26
C PRO A 142 11.05 -2.04 -7.69
N ILE A 143 10.15 -2.42 -6.80
CA ILE A 143 9.31 -1.52 -6.01
C ILE A 143 9.32 -2.03 -4.57
N ILE A 144 9.58 -1.12 -3.63
CA ILE A 144 9.43 -1.38 -2.20
C ILE A 144 8.04 -0.88 -1.79
N SER A 145 7.19 -1.76 -1.29
CA SER A 145 5.95 -1.36 -0.63
C SER A 145 6.18 -1.25 0.87
N GLY A 146 6.14 -0.04 1.42
CA GLY A 146 6.31 0.24 2.85
C GLY A 146 5.12 0.93 3.52
N LEU A 147 3.91 0.82 2.94
CA LEU A 147 2.75 1.61 3.37
C LEU A 147 2.27 1.34 4.81
N LYS A 148 2.65 0.19 5.37
CA LYS A 148 2.31 -0.22 6.74
C LYS A 148 3.52 -0.30 7.65
N HIS A 149 4.61 0.38 7.31
CA HIS A 149 5.83 0.34 8.10
C HIS A 149 5.61 0.90 9.51
N PRO A 150 6.26 0.38 10.56
CA PRO A 150 6.15 0.89 11.94
C PRO A 150 6.27 2.42 12.06
N THR A 151 7.15 3.04 11.29
CA THR A 151 7.40 4.48 11.35
C THR A 151 6.44 5.35 10.53
N ILE A 152 5.40 4.79 9.89
CA ILE A 152 4.54 5.53 8.97
C ILE A 152 3.73 6.62 9.66
N LYS A 153 3.21 6.36 10.88
CA LYS A 153 2.44 7.33 11.67
C LYS A 153 3.32 8.51 12.09
N ILE A 154 4.55 8.23 12.51
CA ILE A 154 5.55 9.24 12.87
C ILE A 154 5.91 10.08 11.65
N SER A 155 6.18 9.44 10.51
CA SER A 155 6.52 10.14 9.26
C SER A 155 5.40 11.08 8.82
N LYS A 156 4.14 10.61 8.88
CA LYS A 156 2.98 11.44 8.58
C LYS A 156 2.83 12.60 9.56
N TYR A 157 3.00 12.36 10.85
CA TYR A 157 2.91 13.41 11.86
C TYR A 157 3.96 14.51 11.64
N LEU A 158 5.19 14.13 11.31
CA LEU A 158 6.25 15.08 10.97
C LEU A 158 5.94 15.83 9.67
N ASP A 159 5.44 15.15 8.65
CA ASP A 159 5.00 15.78 7.39
C ASP A 159 3.89 16.81 7.65
N ASP A 160 2.87 16.47 8.45
CA ASP A 160 1.77 17.37 8.81
C ASP A 160 2.28 18.61 9.58
N LEU A 161 3.30 18.46 10.43
CA LEU A 161 3.94 19.57 11.14
C LEU A 161 4.77 20.48 10.23
N LEU A 162 5.50 19.89 9.28
CA LEU A 162 6.44 20.61 8.42
C LEU A 162 5.77 21.21 7.18
N ARG A 163 4.69 20.60 6.67
CA ARG A 163 4.02 21.01 5.42
C ARG A 163 3.68 22.50 5.38
N PRO A 164 3.09 23.12 6.41
CA PRO A 164 2.77 24.55 6.36
C PRO A 164 4.01 25.45 6.21
N LEU A 165 5.16 25.03 6.79
CA LEU A 165 6.43 25.76 6.68
C LEU A 165 6.99 25.65 5.26
N PHE A 166 6.99 24.44 4.69
CA PHE A 166 7.38 24.22 3.30
C PHE A 166 6.51 25.01 2.31
N ASP A 167 5.19 25.01 2.50
CA ASP A 167 4.25 25.72 1.62
C ASP A 167 4.42 27.24 1.71
N LYS A 168 4.83 27.76 2.87
CA LYS A 168 5.18 29.17 3.03
C LYS A 168 6.47 29.50 2.26
N MET A 169 7.53 28.74 2.48
CA MET A 169 8.81 28.93 1.78
C MET A 169 8.67 28.80 0.26
N ALA A 170 7.94 27.78 -0.21
CA ALA A 170 7.72 27.58 -1.63
C ALA A 170 7.05 28.80 -2.28
N ARG A 171 6.03 29.39 -1.63
CA ARG A 171 5.38 30.62 -2.13
C ARG A 171 6.33 31.82 -2.17
N GLU A 172 7.18 31.97 -1.16
CA GLU A 172 8.17 33.06 -1.09
C GLU A 172 9.28 32.92 -2.15
N THR A 173 9.65 31.68 -2.50
CA THR A 173 10.73 31.41 -3.48
C THR A 173 10.24 31.33 -4.93
N THR A 174 8.93 31.32 -5.18
CA THR A 174 8.35 31.25 -6.55
C THR A 174 8.19 32.63 -7.21
N VAL A 175 8.81 33.68 -6.64
CA VAL A 175 8.88 35.00 -7.28
C VAL A 175 10.28 35.18 -7.90
N THR A 176 10.28 35.56 -9.18
CA THR A 176 11.40 35.89 -10.10
C THR A 176 12.15 34.73 -10.77
N SER A 177 11.65 34.28 -11.93
CA SER A 177 12.42 34.07 -13.17
C SER A 177 11.46 33.54 -14.25
N GLY A 178 10.65 34.44 -14.79
CA GLY A 178 9.71 34.16 -15.87
C GLY A 178 9.28 35.46 -16.52
N GLY A 179 10.27 36.25 -16.94
CA GLY A 179 10.14 37.44 -17.78
C GLY A 179 11.17 37.34 -18.90
#